data_AF-A0A962I2A4-F1
#
_entry.id   AF-A0A962I2A4-F1
#
_cell.length_a   1.000
_cell.length_b   1.000
_cell.length_c   1.000
_cell.angle_alpha   90.00
_cell.angle_beta   90.00
_cell.angle_gamma   90.00
#
_symmetry.space_group_name_H-M   'P 1'
#
loop_
_entity.id
_entity.type
_entity.pdbx_description
1 polymer ?
#
loop_
_entity_poly.entity_id
_entity_poly.type
_entity_poly.pdbx_seq_one_letter_code
_entity_poly.pdbx_strand_id
1 'polypeptide(L)'
;SGASGKVPAAIHVSPAADGGGALARVRDGDLIELDAEHGRLQLEVSAEELASRPLAVHDDSVASHGLGRELFAAFRRQVGPASAGASVLY
;
A
#
# COMPACT_ATOMS: atom_id res chain seq x y z
N SER A 1 1.19 2.74 -16.37
CA SER A 1 1.36 2.12 -17.71
C SER A 1 1.52 0.60 -17.64
N GLY A 2 1.85 -0.01 -16.49
CA GLY A 2 2.02 -1.47 -16.37
C GLY A 2 3.26 -2.03 -17.07
N ALA A 3 4.08 -1.17 -17.67
CA ALA A 3 5.28 -1.57 -18.39
C ALA A 3 6.46 -1.78 -17.43
N SER A 4 7.24 -2.81 -17.69
CA SER A 4 8.46 -3.12 -16.92
C SER A 4 9.56 -2.10 -17.22
N GLY A 5 10.15 -1.54 -16.17
CA GLY A 5 11.32 -0.68 -16.23
C GLY A 5 12.63 -1.43 -15.96
N LYS A 6 13.75 -0.72 -16.04
CA LYS A 6 15.08 -1.25 -15.68
C LYS A 6 15.36 -1.23 -14.16
N VAL A 7 14.53 -0.51 -13.40
CA VAL A 7 14.64 -0.38 -11.95
C VAL A 7 13.69 -1.39 -11.30
N PRO A 8 14.13 -2.17 -10.30
CA PRO A 8 13.26 -3.12 -9.62
C PRO A 8 12.15 -2.36 -8.88
N ALA A 9 10.92 -2.84 -9.02
CA ALA A 9 9.74 -2.24 -8.43
C ALA A 9 8.85 -3.31 -7.80
N ALA A 10 8.67 -3.25 -6.49
CA ALA A 10 7.62 -4.00 -5.80
C ALA A 10 6.29 -3.26 -5.97
N ILE A 11 5.39 -3.81 -6.78
CA ILE A 11 4.06 -3.25 -7.06
C ILE A 11 2.97 -4.12 -6.43
N HIS A 12 1.82 -3.50 -6.13
CA HIS A 12 0.67 -4.18 -5.50
C HIS A 12 0.96 -4.81 -4.13
N VAL A 13 1.91 -4.25 -3.37
CA VAL A 13 2.21 -4.66 -2.00
C VAL A 13 0.93 -4.62 -1.16
N SER A 14 0.61 -5.75 -0.52
CA SER A 14 -0.63 -5.97 0.23
C SER A 14 -0.30 -6.56 1.62
N PRO A 15 -0.96 -6.12 2.70
CA PRO A 15 -1.98 -5.07 2.77
C PRO A 15 -1.40 -3.68 2.42
N ALA A 16 -2.19 -2.87 1.73
CA ALA A 16 -1.83 -1.50 1.41
C ALA A 16 -1.85 -0.62 2.68
N ALA A 17 -1.30 0.60 2.58
CA ALA A 17 -1.14 1.49 3.73
C ALA A 17 -2.49 1.93 4.34
N ASP A 18 -3.48 2.22 3.50
CA ASP A 18 -4.85 2.55 3.90
C ASP A 18 -5.58 1.38 4.57
N GLY A 19 -5.23 0.14 4.21
CA GLY A 19 -5.65 -1.09 4.90
C GLY A 19 -4.87 -1.39 6.19
N GLY A 20 -4.02 -0.48 6.67
CA GLY A 20 -3.23 -0.65 7.91
C GLY A 20 -2.02 -1.57 7.75
N GLY A 21 -1.57 -1.84 6.52
CA GLY A 21 -0.37 -2.64 6.26
C GLY A 21 0.92 -1.99 6.77
N ALA A 22 2.00 -2.77 6.79
CA ALA A 22 3.31 -2.33 7.28
C ALA A 22 3.84 -1.06 6.56
N LEU A 23 3.46 -0.86 5.29
CA LEU A 23 3.80 0.34 4.53
C LEU A 23 3.37 1.65 5.23
N ALA A 24 2.27 1.64 6.00
CA ALA A 24 1.82 2.82 6.73
C ALA A 24 2.71 3.20 7.92
N ARG A 25 3.75 2.41 8.23
CA ARG A 25 4.66 2.60 9.37
C ARG A 25 6.11 2.83 8.94
N VAL A 26 6.37 2.78 7.63
CA VAL A 26 7.68 3.11 7.05
C VAL A 26 7.97 4.60 7.27
N ARG A 27 9.22 4.91 7.57
CA ARG A 27 9.72 6.27 7.81
C ARG A 27 10.95 6.53 6.96
N ASP A 28 11.22 7.80 6.70
CA ASP A 28 12.45 8.21 6.03
C ASP A 28 13.68 7.71 6.80
N GLY A 29 14.62 7.12 6.06
CA GLY A 29 15.84 6.54 6.62
C GLY A 29 15.73 5.07 7.02
N ASP A 30 14.54 4.47 7.03
CA ASP A 30 14.41 3.02 7.19
C ASP A 30 15.10 2.29 6.02
N LEU A 31 15.78 1.18 6.33
CA LEU A 31 16.36 0.32 5.31
C LEU A 31 15.31 -0.71 4.85
N ILE A 32 15.11 -0.78 3.53
CA ILE A 32 14.23 -1.77 2.90
C ILE A 32 15.08 -2.62 1.97
N GLU A 33 15.02 -3.94 2.15
CA GLU A 33 15.63 -4.91 1.26
C GLU A 33 14.60 -5.40 0.24
N LEU A 34 14.96 -5.31 -1.05
CA LEU A 34 14.25 -5.95 -2.14
C LEU A 34 15.16 -7.00 -2.77
N ASP A 35 14.88 -8.27 -2.46
CA ASP A 35 15.55 -9.42 -3.03
C ASP A 35 14.60 -10.09 -4.05
N ALA A 36 14.83 -9.77 -5.32
CA ALA A 36 14.03 -10.32 -6.42
C ALA A 36 14.37 -11.77 -6.75
N GLU A 37 15.55 -12.27 -6.35
CA GLU A 37 15.98 -13.65 -6.63
C GLU A 37 15.28 -14.63 -5.68
N HIS A 38 15.17 -14.26 -4.40
CA HIS A 38 14.48 -15.06 -3.38
C HIS A 38 13.02 -14.65 -3.16
N GLY A 39 12.55 -13.59 -3.84
CA GLY A 39 11.17 -13.12 -3.73
C GLY A 39 10.84 -12.49 -2.38
N ARG A 40 11.82 -11.80 -1.76
CA ARG A 40 11.69 -11.19 -0.44
C ARG A 40 11.63 -9.66 -0.54
N LEU A 41 10.68 -9.06 0.18
CA LEU A 41 10.61 -7.63 0.44
C LEU A 41 10.56 -7.45 1.96
N GLN A 42 11.63 -6.90 2.54
CA GLN A 42 11.80 -6.81 3.99
C GLN A 42 12.07 -5.38 4.43
N LEU A 43 11.43 -4.97 5.51
CA LEU A 43 11.76 -3.75 6.24
C LEU A 43 12.70 -4.14 7.39
N GLU A 44 13.88 -3.54 7.45
CA GLU A 44 14.91 -3.84 8.45
C GLU A 44 14.68 -3.04 9.74
N VAL A 45 13.51 -3.27 10.35
CA VAL A 45 13.05 -2.69 11.62
C VAL A 45 12.48 -3.82 12.45
N SER A 46 12.75 -3.83 13.77
CA SER A 46 12.22 -4.89 14.64
C SER A 46 10.68 -4.87 14.66
N ALA A 47 10.08 -6.03 14.90
CA ALA A 47 8.62 -6.15 14.96
C ALA A 47 8.03 -5.28 16.09
N GLU A 48 8.73 -5.19 17.23
CA GLU A 48 8.34 -4.36 18.37
C GLU A 48 8.37 -2.87 18.03
N GLU A 49 9.45 -2.42 17.39
CA GLU A 49 9.56 -1.02 16.98
C GLU A 49 8.47 -0.71 15.95
N LEU A 50 8.32 -1.53 14.91
CA LEU A 50 7.32 -1.32 13.88
C LEU A 50 5.90 -1.26 14.47
N ALA A 51 5.56 -2.16 15.40
CA ALA A 51 4.27 -2.19 16.08
C ALA A 51 4.02 -0.93 16.94
N SER A 52 5.08 -0.32 17.49
CA SER A 52 4.99 0.90 18.30
C SER A 52 4.74 2.17 17.47
N ARG A 53 5.05 2.17 16.16
CA ARG A 53 4.90 3.35 15.30
C ARG A 53 3.41 3.63 15.03
N PRO A 54 2.93 4.88 15.12
CA PRO A 54 1.58 5.19 14.64
C PRO A 54 1.48 4.98 13.13
N LEU A 55 0.29 4.63 12.65
CA LEU A 55 0.00 4.61 11.22
C LEU A 55 0.06 6.04 10.68
N ALA A 56 0.68 6.22 9.51
CA ALA A 56 0.62 7.48 8.79
C ALA A 56 -0.83 7.81 8.42
N VAL A 57 -1.23 9.06 8.63
CA VAL A 57 -2.55 9.54 8.26
C VAL A 57 -2.52 10.05 6.82
N HIS A 58 -3.40 9.50 5.99
CA HIS A 58 -3.62 9.98 4.63
C HIS A 58 -4.96 10.72 4.58
N ASP A 59 -4.93 11.98 4.14
CA ASP A 59 -6.13 12.75 3.83
C ASP A 59 -6.50 12.54 2.36
N ASP A 60 -7.60 11.83 2.12
CA ASP A 60 -8.11 11.50 0.79
C ASP A 60 -9.24 12.46 0.32
N SER A 61 -9.53 13.52 1.08
CA SER A 61 -10.65 14.42 0.81
C SER A 61 -10.57 15.08 -0.57
N VAL A 62 -9.37 15.45 -1.03
CA VAL A 62 -9.14 16.04 -2.35
C VAL A 62 -9.24 15.00 -3.46
N ALA A 63 -8.80 13.76 -3.21
CA ALA A 63 -8.81 12.68 -4.19
C ALA A 63 -10.21 12.07 -4.39
N SER A 64 -11.11 12.24 -3.42
CA SER A 64 -12.43 11.59 -3.41
C SER A 64 -13.56 12.41 -4.06
N HIS A 65 -13.33 13.70 -4.36
CA HIS A 65 -14.33 14.64 -4.90
C HIS A 65 -13.89 15.24 -6.24
N GLY A 66 -14.82 15.70 -7.06
CA GLY A 66 -14.64 16.27 -8.41
C GLY A 66 -14.71 15.23 -9.53
N LEU A 67 -15.07 15.67 -10.74
CA LEU A 67 -15.14 14.85 -11.95
C LEU A 67 -16.02 13.58 -11.83
N GLY A 68 -17.01 13.58 -10.94
CA GLY A 68 -17.89 12.44 -10.70
C GLY A 68 -17.27 11.32 -9.87
N ARG A 69 -16.11 11.55 -9.23
CA ARG A 69 -15.46 10.57 -8.33
C ARG A 69 -16.33 10.20 -7.14
N GLU A 70 -17.26 11.05 -6.76
CA GLU A 70 -18.24 10.83 -5.70
C GLU A 70 -19.15 9.63 -6.00
N LEU A 71 -19.45 9.39 -7.28
CA LEU A 71 -20.28 8.25 -7.73
C LEU A 71 -19.63 6.90 -7.38
N PHE A 72 -18.31 6.87 -7.21
CA PHE A 72 -17.54 5.65 -6.93
C PHE A 72 -17.16 5.50 -5.45
N ALA A 73 -17.69 6.35 -4.56
CA ALA A 73 -17.33 6.33 -3.14
C ALA A 73 -17.66 4.98 -2.47
N ALA A 74 -18.76 4.33 -2.86
CA ALA A 74 -19.13 3.00 -2.35
C ALA A 74 -18.10 1.93 -2.74
N PHE A 75 -17.67 1.92 -4.01
CA PHE A 75 -16.66 0.99 -4.52
C PHE A 75 -15.32 1.16 -3.81
N ARG A 76 -14.84 2.41 -3.66
CA ARG A 76 -13.57 2.67 -2.94
C ARG A 76 -13.59 2.22 -1.49
N ARG A 77 -14.74 2.28 -0.80
CA ARG A 77 -14.87 1.80 0.58
C ARG A 77 -14.95 0.27 0.70
N GLN A 78 -15.36 -0.42 -0.37
CA GLN A 78 -15.60 -1.86 -0.36
C GLN A 78 -14.52 -2.68 -1.07
N VAL A 79 -13.64 -2.04 -1.83
CA VAL A 79 -12.63 -2.74 -2.62
C VAL A 79 -11.70 -3.57 -1.73
N GLY A 80 -11.53 -4.84 -2.09
CA GLY A 80 -10.61 -5.76 -1.44
C GLY A 80 -9.14 -5.49 -1.80
N PRO A 81 -8.20 -6.25 -1.21
CA PRO A 81 -6.79 -6.08 -1.46
C PRO A 81 -6.41 -6.41 -2.91
N ALA A 82 -5.31 -5.83 -3.39
CA ALA A 82 -4.80 -6.11 -4.75
C ALA A 82 -4.42 -7.59 -4.93
N SER A 83 -3.96 -8.26 -3.87
CA SER A 83 -3.71 -9.71 -3.86
C SER A 83 -4.96 -10.57 -4.11
N ALA A 84 -6.16 -10.02 -3.89
CA ALA A 84 -7.44 -10.63 -4.22
C ALA A 84 -8.10 -9.96 -5.44
N GLY A 85 -7.32 -9.31 -6.30
CA GLY A 85 -7.79 -8.72 -7.56
C GLY A 85 -8.51 -7.39 -7.44
N ALA A 86 -8.45 -6.72 -6.27
CA ALA A 86 -9.10 -5.43 -6.03
C ALA A 86 -10.60 -5.43 -6.43
N SER A 87 -11.30 -6.50 -6.04
CA SER A 87 -12.72 -6.70 -6.32
C SER A 87 -13.61 -6.09 -5.25
N VAL A 88 -14.85 -5.76 -5.61
CA VAL A 88 -15.91 -5.32 -4.69
C VAL A 88 -16.99 -6.40 -4.47
N LEU A 89 -16.83 -7.58 -5.09
CA LEU A 89 -17.85 -8.61 -5.15
C LEU A 89 -17.72 -9.69 -4.06
N TYR A 90 -16.54 -9.81 -3.44
CA TYR A 90 -16.19 -10.88 -2.53
C TYR A 90 -15.21 -10.41 -1.46
#